data_AF-A0A9P4GY80-F1
#
_entry.id   AF-A0A9P4GY80-F1
#
_cell.length_a   1.000
_cell.length_b   1.000
_cell.length_c   1.000
_cell.angle_alpha   90.00
_cell.angle_beta   90.00
_cell.angle_gamma   90.00
#
_symmetry.space_group_name_H-M   'P 1'
#
loop_
_entity.id
_entity.type
_entity.pdbx_description
1 polymer ?
#
loop_
_entity_poly.entity_id
_entity_poly.type
_entity_poly.pdbx_seq_one_letter_code
_entity_poly.pdbx_strand_id
1 'polypeptide(L)'
;MGKAARAACIFTPMALTTASLICLVLVMVAQLSNNNKAPLTSADTSRFAASDEANTKKDLLAALSGSISSKTLKDFYLVGLWSYCEGDSGNGIEDITYCSSPTTKFWFDPTDVWGLKTTSVQNVLGDGLQKGLDAYRRVVGWMIWTFIIATTLTAAEFVTCFFTCVTRKASLLTLILSITSSVFVIVAATIVTAAYGVLAGIFNTALESYNLKFSLGKEALLILWLGVALRVASGPFWLPTVCCCKP
;
A
#
# COMPACT_ATOMS: atom_id res chain seq x y z
N MET A 1 -15.04 16.81 37.06
CA MET A 1 -15.20 15.54 36.31
C MET A 1 -15.14 14.37 37.27
N GLY A 2 -16.12 13.47 37.22
CA GLY A 2 -16.08 12.22 37.98
C GLY A 2 -14.94 11.31 37.52
N LYS A 3 -14.53 10.36 38.37
CA LYS A 3 -13.43 9.41 38.10
C LYS A 3 -13.65 8.61 36.80
N ALA A 4 -14.90 8.28 36.48
CA ALA A 4 -15.29 7.58 35.26
C ALA A 4 -15.05 8.39 33.98
N ALA A 5 -15.35 9.69 34.00
CA ALA A 5 -15.14 10.57 32.84
C ALA A 5 -13.64 10.77 32.53
N ARG A 6 -12.79 10.77 33.57
CA ARG A 6 -11.33 10.83 33.40
C ARG A 6 -10.76 9.57 32.78
N ALA A 7 -11.22 8.40 33.25
CA ALA A 7 -10.81 7.12 32.67
C ALA A 7 -11.21 7.05 31.19
N ALA A 8 -12.45 7.40 30.85
CA ALA A 8 -12.92 7.40 29.46
C ALA A 8 -12.07 8.32 28.55
N CYS A 9 -11.68 9.50 29.00
CA CYS A 9 -10.83 10.42 28.22
C CYS A 9 -9.41 9.90 27.96
N ILE A 10 -8.88 8.98 28.77
CA ILE A 10 -7.51 8.44 28.60
C ILE A 10 -7.54 7.09 27.88
N PHE A 11 -8.46 6.20 28.26
CA PHE A 11 -8.56 4.88 27.66
C PHE A 11 -9.04 4.91 26.21
N THR A 12 -9.92 5.85 25.85
CA THR A 12 -10.43 5.98 24.48
C THR A 12 -9.33 6.29 23.47
N PRO A 13 -8.52 7.37 23.61
CA PRO A 13 -7.43 7.63 22.68
C PRO A 13 -6.35 6.53 22.72
N MET A 14 -6.11 5.90 23.89
CA MET A 14 -5.23 4.72 23.97
C MET A 14 -5.71 3.60 23.06
N ALA A 15 -6.97 3.18 23.19
CA ALA A 15 -7.53 2.08 22.39
C ALA A 15 -7.52 2.41 20.88
N LEU A 16 -7.89 3.64 20.50
CA LEU A 16 -7.91 4.09 19.11
C LEU A 16 -6.51 4.13 18.49
N THR A 17 -5.50 4.61 19.23
CA THR A 17 -4.11 4.66 18.75
C THR A 17 -3.50 3.27 18.63
N THR A 18 -3.78 2.36 19.57
CA THR A 18 -3.37 0.96 19.47
C THR A 18 -4.03 0.27 18.28
N ALA A 19 -5.33 0.45 18.07
CA ALA A 19 -6.04 -0.12 16.93
C ALA A 19 -5.47 0.41 15.60
N SER A 20 -5.20 1.72 15.51
CA SER A 20 -4.55 2.32 14.35
C SER A 20 -3.16 1.74 14.09
N LEU A 21 -2.35 1.58 15.14
CA LEU A 21 -1.01 0.98 15.04
C LEU A 21 -1.09 -0.46 14.52
N ILE A 22 -2.05 -1.25 14.99
CA ILE A 22 -2.28 -2.62 14.49
C ILE A 22 -2.61 -2.58 13.00
N CYS A 23 -3.51 -1.72 12.54
CA CYS A 23 -3.83 -1.58 11.11
C CYS A 23 -2.59 -1.23 10.27
N LEU A 24 -1.76 -0.29 10.73
CA LEU A 24 -0.52 0.09 10.02
C LEU A 24 0.50 -1.06 9.96
N VAL A 25 0.65 -1.82 11.06
CA VAL A 25 1.53 -2.99 11.11
C VAL A 25 1.01 -4.11 10.21
N LEU A 26 -0.30 -4.33 10.16
CA LEU A 26 -0.90 -5.31 9.25
C LEU A 26 -0.61 -4.97 7.79
N VAL A 27 -0.67 -3.69 7.40
CA VAL A 27 -0.31 -3.23 6.06
C VAL A 27 1.20 -3.41 5.78
N MET A 28 2.05 -3.28 6.79
CA MET A 28 3.50 -3.49 6.66
C MET A 28 3.88 -4.96 6.49
N VAL A 29 3.20 -5.85 7.22
CA VAL A 29 3.46 -7.29 7.22
C VAL A 29 2.68 -8.00 6.09
N ALA A 30 1.66 -7.34 5.53
CA ALA A 30 1.00 -7.77 4.32
C ALA A 30 2.05 -8.03 3.22
N GLN A 31 2.01 -9.22 2.62
CA GLN A 31 2.95 -9.69 1.58
C GLN A 31 4.40 -9.99 2.05
N LEU A 32 4.67 -10.04 3.36
CA LEU A 32 5.97 -10.49 3.87
C LEU A 32 6.10 -12.02 3.98
N SER A 33 4.98 -12.75 3.86
CA SER A 33 4.92 -14.20 3.96
C SER A 33 4.00 -14.77 2.89
N ASN A 34 4.37 -15.91 2.30
CA ASN A 34 3.60 -16.64 1.30
C ASN A 34 2.18 -17.03 1.77
N ASN A 35 1.89 -16.97 3.07
CA ASN A 35 0.58 -17.33 3.64
C ASN A 35 -0.39 -16.14 3.75
N ASN A 36 0.08 -14.90 3.59
CA ASN A 36 -0.73 -13.70 3.82
C ASN A 36 -1.28 -13.15 2.49
N LYS A 37 -2.49 -13.59 2.11
CA LYS A 37 -3.19 -13.21 0.87
C LYS A 37 -3.86 -11.82 0.89
N ALA A 38 -3.24 -10.81 1.50
CA ALA A 38 -3.79 -9.44 1.53
C ALA A 38 -2.92 -8.47 0.71
N PRO A 39 -3.05 -8.42 -0.63
CA PRO A 39 -2.24 -7.54 -1.49
C PRO A 39 -2.74 -6.09 -1.49
N LEU A 40 -1.81 -5.12 -1.65
CA LEU A 40 -2.17 -3.71 -1.89
C LEU A 40 -2.66 -3.48 -3.32
N THR A 41 -2.15 -4.27 -4.26
CA THR A 41 -2.60 -4.32 -5.65
C THR A 41 -2.49 -5.73 -6.20
N SER A 42 -3.47 -6.12 -7.00
CA SER A 42 -3.51 -7.40 -7.70
C SER A 42 -3.64 -7.13 -9.19
N ALA A 43 -2.64 -7.56 -9.95
CA ALA A 43 -2.72 -7.67 -11.40
C ALA A 43 -3.19 -9.09 -11.72
N ASP A 44 -4.34 -9.21 -12.37
CA ASP A 44 -4.83 -10.50 -12.85
C ASP A 44 -4.53 -10.59 -14.34
N THR A 45 -3.62 -11.49 -14.71
CA THR A 45 -3.18 -11.77 -16.07
C THR A 45 -3.80 -13.07 -16.60
N SER A 46 -4.55 -13.83 -15.79
CA SER A 46 -5.17 -15.12 -16.17
C SER A 46 -6.21 -15.04 -17.30
N ARG A 47 -6.70 -13.83 -17.61
CA ARG A 47 -7.73 -13.57 -18.65
C ARG A 47 -7.17 -13.12 -20.01
N PHE A 48 -5.92 -13.44 -20.33
CA PHE A 48 -5.40 -13.32 -21.70
C PHE A 48 -6.15 -14.26 -22.67
N ALA A 49 -7.39 -13.93 -23.01
CA ALA A 49 -8.10 -14.50 -24.13
C ALA A 49 -7.81 -13.62 -25.35
N ALA A 50 -7.18 -14.21 -26.36
CA ALA A 50 -6.85 -13.61 -27.64
C ALA A 50 -8.01 -12.77 -28.19
N SER A 51 -7.86 -11.44 -28.14
CA SER A 51 -8.79 -10.50 -28.75
C SER A 51 -8.39 -10.26 -30.21
N ASP A 52 -9.26 -10.70 -31.12
CA ASP A 52 -9.14 -10.67 -32.59
C ASP A 52 -9.07 -9.24 -33.22
N GLU A 53 -9.10 -8.17 -32.40
CA GLU A 53 -9.07 -6.77 -32.87
C GLU A 53 -7.69 -6.11 -32.79
N ALA A 54 -6.63 -6.89 -32.56
CA ALA A 54 -5.25 -6.40 -32.54
C ALA A 54 -4.67 -6.23 -33.96
N ASN A 55 -5.20 -5.31 -34.79
CA ASN A 55 -4.52 -4.96 -36.06
C ASN A 55 -3.51 -3.81 -35.91
N THR A 56 -3.54 -3.04 -34.82
CA THR A 56 -2.66 -1.87 -34.64
C THR A 56 -1.49 -2.09 -33.68
N LYS A 57 -1.46 -3.18 -32.89
CA LYS A 57 -0.37 -3.48 -31.93
C LYS A 57 -0.01 -4.98 -31.84
N LYS A 58 0.02 -5.66 -32.99
CA LYS A 58 0.41 -7.09 -33.09
C LYS A 58 1.75 -7.39 -32.41
N ASP A 59 2.71 -6.47 -32.45
CA ASP A 59 4.04 -6.66 -31.86
C ASP A 59 4.01 -6.75 -30.33
N LEU A 60 3.13 -6.00 -29.67
CA LEU A 60 2.97 -6.07 -28.21
C LEU A 60 2.29 -7.39 -27.83
N LEU A 61 1.20 -7.74 -28.50
CA LEU A 61 0.52 -9.02 -28.28
C LEU A 61 1.46 -10.20 -28.57
N ALA A 62 2.24 -10.13 -29.64
CA ALA A 62 3.22 -11.15 -30.00
C ALA A 62 4.32 -11.27 -28.95
N ALA A 63 4.85 -10.17 -28.42
CA ALA A 63 5.84 -10.17 -27.36
C ALA A 63 5.28 -10.73 -26.04
N LEU A 64 4.08 -10.32 -25.64
CA LEU A 64 3.39 -10.86 -24.45
C LEU A 64 3.06 -12.35 -24.63
N SER A 65 2.55 -12.76 -25.79
CA SER A 65 2.28 -14.18 -26.10
C SER A 65 3.55 -15.02 -26.16
N GLY A 66 4.67 -14.41 -26.58
CA GLY A 66 5.99 -15.02 -26.54
C GLY A 66 6.45 -15.26 -25.10
N SER A 67 6.32 -14.26 -24.23
CA SER A 67 6.63 -14.37 -22.79
C SER A 67 5.72 -15.37 -22.05
N ILE A 68 4.45 -15.49 -22.46
CA ILE A 68 3.51 -16.49 -21.94
C ILE A 68 3.94 -17.91 -22.39
N SER A 69 4.25 -18.06 -23.68
CA SER A 69 4.65 -19.35 -24.26
C SER A 69 6.00 -19.85 -23.72
N SER A 70 6.88 -18.94 -23.30
CA SER A 70 8.15 -19.26 -22.64
C SER A 70 8.03 -19.51 -21.13
N LYS A 71 6.81 -19.58 -20.56
CA LYS A 71 6.55 -19.68 -19.11
C LYS A 71 7.15 -18.55 -18.27
N THR A 72 7.45 -17.41 -18.91
CA THR A 72 8.08 -16.26 -18.25
C THR A 72 7.02 -15.35 -17.62
N LEU A 73 5.79 -15.38 -18.12
CA LEU A 73 4.66 -14.65 -17.54
C LEU A 73 3.80 -15.56 -16.65
N LYS A 74 3.41 -15.06 -15.48
CA LYS A 74 2.51 -15.72 -14.51
C LYS A 74 1.08 -15.21 -14.64
N ASP A 75 0.11 -15.95 -14.09
CA ASP A 75 -1.33 -15.65 -14.18
C ASP A 75 -1.78 -14.52 -13.25
N PHE A 76 -1.04 -14.27 -12.17
CA PHE A 76 -1.31 -13.10 -11.34
C PHE A 76 -0.02 -12.56 -10.72
N TYR A 77 -0.01 -11.25 -10.52
CA TYR A 77 1.04 -10.52 -9.81
C TYR A 77 0.43 -9.71 -8.66
N LEU A 78 0.87 -9.99 -7.45
CA LEU A 78 0.49 -9.26 -6.24
C LEU A 78 1.62 -8.30 -5.89
N VAL A 79 1.36 -6.99 -5.96
CA VAL A 79 2.36 -5.98 -5.61
C VAL A 79 2.04 -5.44 -4.21
N GLY A 80 2.98 -5.64 -3.29
CA GLY A 80 2.96 -5.14 -1.93
C GLY A 80 3.81 -3.89 -1.74
N LEU A 81 4.01 -3.50 -0.48
CA LEU A 81 4.79 -2.31 -0.12
C LEU A 81 6.31 -2.53 -0.27
N TRP A 82 6.78 -3.76 -0.02
CA TRP A 82 8.21 -4.10 0.07
C TRP A 82 8.63 -5.18 -0.93
N SER A 83 7.67 -5.91 -1.49
CA SER A 83 7.85 -7.11 -2.29
C SER A 83 6.73 -7.21 -3.32
N TYR A 84 6.93 -8.11 -4.29
CA TYR A 84 5.86 -8.63 -5.13
C TYR A 84 5.87 -10.15 -5.07
N CYS A 85 4.72 -10.74 -5.31
CA CYS A 85 4.55 -12.17 -5.47
C CYS A 85 3.89 -12.46 -6.82
N GLU A 86 4.24 -13.58 -7.42
CA GLU A 86 3.70 -14.06 -8.68
C GLU A 86 3.23 -15.51 -8.54
N GLY A 87 2.15 -15.84 -9.24
CA GLY A 87 1.54 -17.15 -9.11
C GLY A 87 0.72 -17.56 -10.33
N ASP A 88 0.35 -18.84 -10.31
CA ASP A 88 -0.39 -19.50 -11.37
C ASP A 88 -1.81 -19.80 -10.85
N SER A 89 -2.83 -19.63 -11.69
CA SER A 89 -4.22 -19.84 -11.33
C SER A 89 -4.72 -21.15 -11.92
N GLY A 90 -4.25 -22.26 -11.34
CA GLY A 90 -4.71 -23.60 -11.70
C GLY A 90 -5.97 -24.00 -10.91
N ASN A 91 -7.06 -24.36 -11.61
CA ASN A 91 -8.28 -24.95 -11.02
C ASN A 91 -8.97 -24.12 -9.91
N GLY A 92 -8.86 -22.78 -9.95
CA GLY A 92 -9.48 -21.89 -8.96
C GLY A 92 -8.75 -21.82 -7.62
N ILE A 93 -7.53 -22.37 -7.53
CA ILE A 93 -6.64 -22.24 -6.37
C ILE A 93 -5.47 -21.36 -6.79
N GLU A 94 -5.37 -20.17 -6.19
CA GLU A 94 -4.25 -19.25 -6.40
C GLU A 94 -3.00 -19.75 -5.66
N ASP A 95 -2.08 -20.37 -6.39
CA ASP A 95 -0.80 -20.82 -5.86
C ASP A 95 0.30 -19.79 -6.13
N ILE A 96 0.86 -19.26 -5.05
CA ILE A 96 1.99 -18.33 -5.10
C ILE A 96 3.25 -19.14 -5.40
N THR A 97 3.84 -18.92 -6.57
CA THR A 97 5.02 -19.68 -7.04
C THR A 97 6.33 -19.01 -6.67
N TYR A 98 6.38 -17.67 -6.64
CA TYR A 98 7.57 -16.92 -6.28
C TYR A 98 7.19 -15.61 -5.60
N CYS A 99 7.99 -15.22 -4.60
CA CYS A 99 7.93 -13.90 -3.99
C CYS A 99 9.34 -13.31 -3.98
N SER A 100 9.43 -12.04 -4.34
CA SER A 100 10.68 -11.29 -4.28
C SER A 100 11.05 -10.95 -2.84
N SER A 101 12.36 -10.90 -2.56
CA SER A 101 12.87 -10.50 -1.24
C SER A 101 12.43 -9.08 -0.90
N PRO A 102 11.95 -8.82 0.34
CA PRO A 102 11.50 -7.49 0.73
C PRO A 102 12.68 -6.51 0.74
N THR A 103 12.53 -5.38 0.06
CA THR A 103 13.56 -4.32 0.02
C THR A 103 12.98 -2.95 0.37
N THR A 104 13.78 -2.12 1.05
CA THR A 104 13.38 -0.76 1.48
C THR A 104 13.37 0.27 0.35
N LYS A 105 13.80 -0.13 -0.84
CA LYS A 105 13.78 0.66 -2.08
C LYS A 105 13.02 -0.07 -3.17
N PHE A 106 12.06 -0.91 -2.78
CA PHE A 106 11.27 -1.68 -3.72
C PHE A 106 10.45 -0.77 -4.63
N TRP A 107 10.46 -1.07 -5.92
CA TRP A 107 9.54 -0.51 -6.91
C TRP A 107 9.26 -1.61 -7.93
N PHE A 108 8.02 -1.69 -8.39
CA PHE A 108 7.64 -2.71 -9.35
C PHE A 108 7.92 -2.23 -10.77
N ASP A 109 8.88 -2.88 -11.46
CA ASP A 109 9.14 -2.65 -12.88
C ASP A 109 8.44 -3.73 -13.72
N PRO A 110 7.28 -3.45 -14.34
CA PRO A 110 6.60 -4.40 -15.21
C PRO A 110 7.43 -4.79 -16.44
N THR A 111 8.30 -3.90 -16.93
CA THR A 111 9.05 -4.17 -18.16
C THR A 111 10.15 -5.19 -17.92
N ASP A 112 10.74 -5.18 -16.73
CA ASP A 112 11.72 -6.16 -16.29
C ASP A 112 11.05 -7.48 -15.87
N VAL A 113 9.99 -7.40 -15.07
CA VAL A 113 9.27 -8.57 -14.54
C VAL A 113 8.60 -9.38 -15.66
N TRP A 114 8.11 -8.74 -16.71
CA TRP A 114 7.45 -9.42 -17.84
C TRP A 114 8.40 -9.69 -19.03
N GLY A 115 9.69 -9.33 -18.91
CA GLY A 115 10.69 -9.58 -19.96
C GLY A 115 10.53 -8.73 -21.23
N LEU A 116 9.90 -7.56 -21.13
CA LEU A 116 9.55 -6.67 -22.26
C LEU A 116 10.68 -5.68 -22.62
N LYS A 117 11.92 -5.96 -22.24
CA LYS A 117 13.10 -5.07 -22.43
C LYS A 117 13.51 -4.84 -23.90
N THR A 118 12.73 -5.30 -24.89
CA THR A 118 13.05 -5.11 -26.30
C THR A 118 12.65 -3.71 -26.76
N THR A 119 13.56 -3.07 -27.50
CA THR A 119 13.43 -1.68 -27.98
C THR A 119 12.17 -1.47 -28.83
N SER A 120 11.76 -2.50 -29.57
CA SER A 120 10.55 -2.51 -30.40
C SER A 120 9.26 -2.45 -29.57
N VAL A 121 9.21 -3.15 -28.43
CA VAL A 121 8.03 -3.17 -27.56
C VAL A 121 7.89 -1.87 -26.77
N GLN A 122 9.01 -1.31 -26.29
CA GLN A 122 9.01 0.00 -25.62
C GLN A 122 8.52 1.13 -26.53
N ASN A 123 8.86 1.10 -27.82
CA ASN A 123 8.39 2.09 -28.79
C ASN A 123 6.87 1.96 -29.08
N VAL A 124 6.30 0.76 -28.94
CA VAL A 124 4.85 0.47 -29.11
C VAL A 124 4.04 0.76 -27.84
N LEU A 125 4.67 0.65 -26.68
CA LEU A 125 4.09 0.95 -25.36
C LEU A 125 3.88 2.46 -25.14
N GLY A 126 4.69 3.29 -25.83
CA GLY A 126 4.52 4.73 -25.96
C GLY A 126 5.05 5.54 -24.78
N ASP A 127 5.41 6.80 -25.05
CA ASP A 127 5.97 7.76 -24.08
C ASP A 127 5.08 7.98 -22.84
N GLY A 128 3.77 7.77 -22.98
CA GLY A 128 2.80 7.89 -21.88
C GLY A 128 3.04 6.88 -20.75
N LEU A 129 3.37 5.63 -21.10
CA LEU A 129 3.73 4.61 -20.10
C LEU A 129 5.02 4.99 -19.39
N GLN A 130 6.06 5.34 -20.14
CA GLN A 130 7.38 5.65 -19.55
C GLN A 130 7.30 6.83 -18.59
N LYS A 131 6.59 7.90 -18.97
CA LYS A 131 6.34 9.05 -18.07
C LYS A 131 5.55 8.65 -16.83
N GLY A 132 4.54 7.79 -16.98
CA GLY A 132 3.77 7.28 -15.86
C GLY A 132 4.59 6.41 -14.92
N LEU A 133 5.46 5.55 -15.47
CA LEU A 133 6.34 4.67 -14.71
C LEU A 133 7.44 5.44 -13.99
N ASP A 134 7.97 6.50 -14.60
CA ASP A 134 8.90 7.44 -13.95
C ASP A 134 8.22 8.21 -12.82
N ALA A 135 6.98 8.65 -13.01
CA ALA A 135 6.20 9.29 -11.95
C ALA A 135 5.95 8.30 -10.80
N TYR A 136 5.54 7.07 -11.10
CA TYR A 136 5.38 5.99 -10.12
C TYR A 136 6.68 5.74 -9.36
N ARG A 137 7.80 5.52 -10.06
CA ARG A 137 9.12 5.28 -9.47
C ARG A 137 9.54 6.40 -8.52
N ARG A 138 9.25 7.66 -8.90
CA ARG A 138 9.53 8.81 -8.05
C ARG A 138 8.69 8.79 -6.77
N VAL A 139 7.41 8.46 -6.85
CA VAL A 139 6.50 8.42 -5.69
C VAL A 139 6.86 7.26 -4.75
N VAL A 140 7.11 6.07 -5.28
CA VAL A 140 7.36 4.85 -4.48
C VAL A 140 8.69 4.93 -3.73
N GLY A 141 9.69 5.63 -4.28
CA GLY A 141 10.97 5.86 -3.59
C GLY A 141 10.82 6.58 -2.24
N TRP A 142 9.82 7.46 -2.09
CA TRP A 142 9.54 8.17 -0.82
C TRP A 142 8.45 7.49 0.01
N MET A 143 7.63 6.64 -0.60
CA MET A 143 6.50 5.95 0.02
C MET A 143 6.93 5.12 1.23
N ILE A 144 7.95 4.27 1.04
CA ILE A 144 8.46 3.39 2.10
C ILE A 144 8.94 4.19 3.31
N TRP A 145 9.76 5.23 3.09
CA TRP A 145 10.27 6.08 4.17
C TRP A 145 9.16 6.79 4.93
N THR A 146 8.17 7.32 4.22
CA THR A 146 7.03 8.00 4.83
C THR A 146 6.23 7.05 5.73
N PHE A 147 6.04 5.80 5.29
CA PHE A 147 5.33 4.79 6.06
C PHE A 147 6.09 4.36 7.32
N ILE A 148 7.41 4.20 7.25
CA ILE A 148 8.27 3.92 8.42
C ILE A 148 8.15 5.05 9.45
N ILE A 149 8.27 6.31 9.01
CA ILE A 149 8.16 7.48 9.88
C ILE A 149 6.77 7.53 10.53
N ALA A 150 5.70 7.36 9.75
CA ALA A 150 4.33 7.36 10.28
C ALA A 150 4.10 6.27 11.34
N THR A 151 4.63 5.06 11.10
CA THR A 151 4.50 3.92 12.02
C THR A 151 5.32 4.13 13.29
N THR A 152 6.57 4.58 13.17
CA THR A 152 7.44 4.84 14.32
C THR A 152 6.94 5.97 15.20
N LEU A 153 6.43 7.06 14.62
CA LEU A 153 5.79 8.14 15.39
C LEU A 153 4.55 7.66 16.14
N THR A 154 3.74 6.79 15.51
CA THR A 154 2.55 6.22 16.15
C THR A 154 2.92 5.24 17.27
N ALA A 155 3.99 4.45 17.10
CA ALA A 155 4.53 3.59 18.15
C ALA A 155 5.12 4.41 19.32
N ALA A 156 5.83 5.50 19.02
CA ALA A 156 6.35 6.42 20.04
C ALA A 156 5.21 7.06 20.84
N GLU A 157 4.10 7.44 20.19
CA GLU A 157 2.92 7.94 20.89
C GLU A 157 2.36 6.92 21.86
N PHE A 158 2.21 5.66 21.43
CA PHE A 158 1.77 4.57 22.29
C PHE A 158 2.64 4.42 23.56
N VAL A 159 3.96 4.57 23.44
CA VAL A 159 4.86 4.55 24.61
C VAL A 159 4.64 5.78 25.49
N THR A 160 4.60 6.99 24.91
CA THR A 160 4.38 8.23 25.69
C THR A 160 3.04 8.25 26.39
N CYS A 161 2.06 7.51 25.86
CA CYS A 161 0.72 7.33 26.39
C CYS A 161 0.73 6.89 27.86
N PHE A 162 1.59 5.93 28.23
CA PHE A 162 1.73 5.46 29.60
C PHE A 162 2.27 6.55 30.55
N PHE A 163 3.14 7.42 30.06
CA PHE A 163 3.75 8.49 30.84
C PHE A 163 2.82 9.71 31.03
N THR A 164 1.78 9.84 30.20
CA THR A 164 0.77 10.92 30.35
C THR A 164 -0.02 10.81 31.65
N CYS A 165 -0.13 9.61 32.23
CA CYS A 165 -0.78 9.38 33.52
C CYS A 165 0.00 9.95 34.71
N VAL A 166 1.30 10.22 34.55
CA VAL A 166 2.20 10.54 35.67
C VAL A 166 2.68 11.99 35.62
N THR A 167 2.85 12.59 34.44
CA THR A 167 3.49 13.92 34.32
C THR A 167 2.78 14.88 33.36
N ARG A 168 2.71 16.16 33.76
CA ARG A 168 2.11 17.24 32.94
C ARG A 168 2.86 17.51 31.63
N LYS A 169 4.19 17.34 31.64
CA LYS A 169 5.04 17.55 30.46
C LYS A 169 4.82 16.47 29.40
N ALA A 170 4.55 15.23 29.81
CA ALA A 170 4.24 14.14 28.87
C ALA A 170 2.94 14.40 28.10
N SER A 171 1.90 14.95 28.73
CA SER A 171 0.64 15.27 28.06
C SER A 171 0.80 16.28 26.91
N LEU A 172 1.64 17.31 27.08
CA LEU A 172 1.93 18.27 26.01
C LEU A 172 2.74 17.64 24.86
N LEU A 173 3.70 16.78 25.20
CA LEU A 173 4.51 16.06 24.21
C LEU A 173 3.66 15.09 23.37
N THR A 174 2.77 14.34 24.01
CA THR A 174 1.85 13.40 23.34
C THR A 174 0.91 14.14 22.38
N LEU A 175 0.42 15.34 22.73
CA LEU A 175 -0.40 16.14 21.83
C LEU A 175 0.34 16.51 20.53
N ILE A 176 1.57 17.02 20.65
CA ILE A 176 2.40 17.41 19.48
C ILE A 176 2.70 16.18 18.62
N LEU A 177 3.02 15.05 19.27
CA LEU A 177 3.30 13.79 18.60
C LEU A 177 2.05 13.24 17.88
N SER A 178 0.86 13.42 18.46
CA SER A 178 -0.42 13.00 17.88
C SER A 178 -0.81 13.80 16.64
N ILE A 179 -0.62 15.12 16.68
CA ILE A 179 -0.86 15.96 15.50
C ILE A 179 0.13 15.57 14.40
N THR A 180 1.41 15.47 14.74
CA THR A 180 2.47 15.16 13.77
C THR A 180 2.25 13.79 13.13
N SER A 181 2.06 12.75 13.94
CA SER A 181 1.83 11.38 13.45
C SER A 181 0.55 11.27 12.61
N SER A 182 -0.54 11.96 12.97
CA SER A 182 -1.77 11.96 12.18
C SER A 182 -1.54 12.52 10.78
N VAL A 183 -0.79 13.62 10.66
CA VAL A 183 -0.40 14.18 9.35
C VAL A 183 0.41 13.17 8.55
N PHE A 184 1.43 12.55 9.15
CA PHE A 184 2.27 11.57 8.45
C PHE A 184 1.50 10.32 8.03
N VAL A 185 0.55 9.83 8.84
CA VAL A 185 -0.30 8.66 8.49
C VAL A 185 -1.21 8.99 7.30
N ILE A 186 -1.80 10.18 7.25
CA ILE A 186 -2.60 10.64 6.10
C ILE A 186 -1.72 10.72 4.85
N VAL A 187 -0.55 11.37 4.95
CA VAL A 187 0.38 11.51 3.82
C VAL A 187 0.87 10.15 3.32
N ALA A 188 1.17 9.22 4.22
CA ALA A 188 1.55 7.86 3.83
C ALA A 188 0.43 7.16 3.06
N ALA A 189 -0.82 7.24 3.56
CA ALA A 189 -1.97 6.62 2.92
C ALA A 189 -2.29 7.22 1.55
N THR A 190 -2.14 8.53 1.37
CA THR A 190 -2.35 9.19 0.08
C THR A 190 -1.26 8.84 -0.92
N ILE A 191 0.02 8.81 -0.50
CA ILE A 191 1.14 8.39 -1.36
C ILE A 191 0.94 6.95 -1.83
N VAL A 192 0.56 6.05 -0.92
CA VAL A 192 0.23 4.66 -1.23
C VAL A 192 -0.88 4.59 -2.28
N THR A 193 -2.01 5.24 -2.01
CA THR A 193 -3.18 5.20 -2.90
C THR A 193 -2.86 5.80 -4.26
N ALA A 194 -2.07 6.89 -4.31
CA ALA A 194 -1.63 7.52 -5.54
C ALA A 194 -0.67 6.64 -6.33
N ALA A 195 0.33 6.02 -5.69
CA ALA A 195 1.30 5.15 -6.37
C ALA A 195 0.59 3.97 -7.06
N TYR A 196 -0.27 3.27 -6.32
CA TYR A 196 -1.01 2.14 -6.87
C TYR A 196 -2.12 2.57 -7.84
N GLY A 197 -2.73 3.73 -7.64
CA GLY A 197 -3.73 4.30 -8.56
C GLY A 197 -3.11 4.69 -9.90
N VAL A 198 -1.92 5.31 -9.89
CA VAL A 198 -1.15 5.63 -11.10
C VAL A 198 -0.77 4.34 -11.82
N LEU A 199 -0.25 3.35 -11.10
CA LEU A 199 0.12 2.05 -11.68
C LEU A 199 -1.09 1.37 -12.35
N ALA A 200 -2.22 1.27 -11.64
CA ALA A 200 -3.44 0.67 -12.17
C ALA A 200 -4.02 1.44 -13.36
N GLY A 201 -4.02 2.78 -13.30
CA GLY A 201 -4.52 3.64 -14.37
C GLY A 201 -3.69 3.51 -15.66
N ILE A 202 -2.36 3.45 -15.52
CA ILE A 202 -1.49 3.26 -16.67
C ILE A 202 -1.75 1.91 -17.34
N PHE A 203 -1.90 0.82 -16.59
CA PHE A 203 -2.16 -0.49 -17.19
C PHE A 203 -3.56 -0.61 -17.78
N ASN A 204 -4.58 -0.09 -17.11
CA ASN A 204 -5.94 -0.14 -17.64
C ASN A 204 -6.04 0.63 -18.97
N THR A 205 -5.31 1.75 -19.13
CA THR A 205 -5.29 2.49 -20.41
C THR A 205 -4.40 1.82 -21.46
N ALA A 206 -3.24 1.27 -21.08
CA ALA A 206 -2.32 0.63 -22.02
C ALA A 206 -2.83 -0.74 -22.53
N LEU A 207 -3.67 -1.40 -21.73
CA LEU A 207 -4.11 -2.78 -21.96
C LEU A 207 -5.64 -2.92 -22.06
N GLU A 208 -6.36 -1.81 -22.21
CA GLU A 208 -7.82 -1.79 -22.41
C GLU A 208 -8.23 -2.69 -23.59
N SER A 209 -7.45 -2.65 -24.67
CA SER A 209 -7.64 -3.46 -25.88
C SER A 209 -7.38 -4.96 -25.70
N TYR A 210 -6.85 -5.38 -24.55
CA TYR A 210 -6.45 -6.75 -24.26
C TYR A 210 -7.23 -7.38 -23.09
N ASN A 211 -8.30 -6.73 -22.60
CA ASN A 211 -9.16 -7.20 -21.50
C ASN A 211 -8.42 -7.51 -20.18
N LEU A 212 -7.26 -6.88 -19.95
CA LEU A 212 -6.54 -7.01 -18.69
C LEU A 212 -7.14 -6.07 -17.65
N LYS A 213 -7.42 -6.59 -16.46
CA LYS A 213 -7.93 -5.79 -15.35
C LYS A 213 -6.87 -5.69 -14.26
N PHE A 214 -6.33 -4.51 -14.10
CA PHE A 214 -5.50 -4.19 -12.95
C PHE A 214 -6.41 -3.67 -11.83
N SER A 215 -6.56 -4.44 -10.75
CA SER A 215 -7.42 -4.07 -9.63
C SER A 215 -6.59 -3.63 -8.42
N LEU A 216 -7.04 -2.54 -7.80
CA LEU A 216 -6.56 -2.14 -6.49
C LEU A 216 -7.01 -3.18 -5.45
N GLY A 217 -6.11 -3.50 -4.52
CA GLY A 217 -6.39 -4.39 -3.40
C GLY A 217 -7.32 -3.69 -2.40
N LYS A 218 -8.63 -3.79 -2.63
CA LYS A 218 -9.66 -3.13 -1.83
C LYS A 218 -9.52 -3.41 -0.33
N GLU A 219 -9.12 -4.62 0.04
CA GLU A 219 -9.00 -5.04 1.44
C GLU A 219 -7.85 -4.33 2.15
N ALA A 220 -6.67 -4.30 1.54
CA ALA A 220 -5.52 -3.62 2.12
C ALA A 220 -5.70 -2.09 2.17
N LEU A 221 -6.32 -1.50 1.14
CA LEU A 221 -6.70 -0.08 1.17
C LEU A 221 -7.74 0.22 2.26
N LEU A 222 -8.72 -0.67 2.45
CA LEU A 222 -9.72 -0.51 3.51
C LEU A 222 -9.07 -0.56 4.89
N ILE A 223 -8.18 -1.51 5.14
CA ILE A 223 -7.43 -1.62 6.40
C ILE A 223 -6.57 -0.36 6.62
N LEU A 224 -5.90 0.13 5.57
CA LEU A 224 -5.08 1.35 5.63
C LEU A 224 -5.91 2.58 6.00
N TRP A 225 -7.00 2.83 5.27
CA TRP A 225 -7.88 3.98 5.51
C TRP A 225 -8.67 3.87 6.82
N LEU A 226 -8.99 2.65 7.27
CA LEU A 226 -9.52 2.41 8.62
C LEU A 226 -8.49 2.80 9.69
N GLY A 227 -7.22 2.43 9.51
CA GLY A 227 -6.12 2.85 10.38
C GLY A 227 -5.97 4.37 10.45
N VAL A 228 -6.10 5.06 9.30
CA VAL A 228 -6.10 6.53 9.21
C VAL A 228 -7.30 7.12 9.97
N ALA A 229 -8.50 6.59 9.77
CA ALA A 229 -9.71 7.09 10.41
C ALA A 229 -9.64 6.96 11.94
N LEU A 230 -9.20 5.80 12.45
CA LEU A 230 -8.97 5.58 13.88
C LEU A 230 -7.92 6.54 14.43
N ARG A 231 -6.89 6.85 13.64
CA ARG A 231 -5.85 7.79 14.03
C ARG A 231 -6.38 9.21 14.18
N VAL A 232 -7.06 9.71 13.16
CA VAL A 232 -7.65 11.07 13.16
C VAL A 232 -8.70 11.19 14.26
N ALA A 233 -9.51 10.14 14.46
CA ALA A 233 -10.49 10.09 15.54
C ALA A 233 -9.85 10.15 16.93
N SER A 234 -8.63 9.63 17.12
CA SER A 234 -7.93 9.69 18.42
C SER A 234 -7.48 11.10 18.82
N GLY A 235 -7.14 11.95 17.85
CA GLY A 235 -6.57 13.30 18.09
C GLY A 235 -7.41 14.21 18.98
N PRO A 236 -8.73 14.40 18.70
CA PRO A 236 -9.60 15.23 19.53
C PRO A 236 -9.70 14.78 20.99
N PHE A 237 -9.58 13.48 21.27
CA PHE A 237 -9.64 12.96 22.64
C PHE A 237 -8.41 13.31 23.48
N TRP A 238 -7.30 13.71 22.85
CA TRP A 238 -6.12 14.21 23.55
C TRP A 238 -6.29 15.65 24.06
N LEU A 239 -7.12 16.48 23.42
CA LEU A 239 -7.30 17.89 23.82
C LEU A 239 -7.85 18.05 25.26
N PRO A 240 -8.86 17.29 25.71
CA PRO A 240 -9.33 17.34 27.09
C PRO A 240 -8.28 16.90 28.12
N THR A 241 -7.33 16.02 27.77
CA THR A 241 -6.28 15.55 28.71
C THR A 241 -5.33 16.67 29.12
N VAL A 242 -5.06 17.62 28.23
CA VAL A 242 -4.15 18.75 28.49
C VAL A 242 -4.84 19.83 29.33
N CYS A 243 -6.16 20.03 29.11
CA CYS A 243 -6.91 21.18 29.66
C CYS A 243 -7.81 20.86 30.87
N CYS A 244 -8.45 19.68 30.92
CA CYS A 244 -9.58 19.42 31.86
C CYS A 244 -9.49 18.08 32.61
N CYS A 245 -8.80 17.09 32.05
CA CYS A 245 -8.57 15.77 32.63
C CYS A 245 -7.17 15.69 33.23
N LYS A 246 -6.95 16.41 34.33
CA LYS A 246 -5.73 16.25 35.14
C LYS A 246 -5.72 14.87 35.81
N PRO A 247 -4.57 14.16 35.86
CA PRO A 247 -4.30 13.27 36.99
C PRO A 247 -4.35 14.09 38.29
#